data_AF-A0A914NFH9-F1
#
_entry.id   AF-A0A914NFH9-F1
#
_cell.length_a   1.000
_cell.length_b   1.000
_cell.length_c   1.000
_cell.angle_alpha   90.00
_cell.angle_beta   90.00
_cell.angle_gamma   90.00
#
_symmetry.space_group_name_H-M   'P 1'
#
loop_
_entity.id
_entity.type
_entity.pdbx_description
1 polymer ?
#
loop_
_entity_poly.entity_id
_entity_poly.type
_entity_poly.pdbx_seq_one_letter_code
_entity_poly.pdbx_strand_id
1 'polypeptide(L)'
;MEVDTSNIPVNGQIAANVYLADIGEINEEFIKSKTKKDLKGKAAAAIKILRSFIISNDYEAAERFVSSVKLPESATNNDWARWFYYLGLIEAMKGINLNNYKTAKKYFEIALRKAPTNGAIGFKQEVNKWMVLVMLLIGEIPERSLFRAKEFEKVLLPYMRLTKVVKLGDVEGYKKVKEEFDIEFTEHKTMTLVGRIHQSVIRTAIRQIALTYSRIFISDMATKLQV
;
A
#
# COMPACT_ATOMS: atom_id res chain seq x y z
N MET A 1 6.44 31.61 45.25
CA MET A 1 7.08 31.83 43.94
C MET A 1 6.39 30.89 42.97
N GLU A 2 5.97 31.45 41.85
CA GLU A 2 4.66 31.24 41.21
C GLU A 2 4.46 29.90 40.50
N VAL A 3 3.18 29.51 40.46
CA VAL A 3 2.62 28.58 39.49
C VAL A 3 2.45 29.36 38.19
N ASP A 4 3.09 28.94 37.09
CA ASP A 4 2.74 29.41 35.76
C ASP A 4 2.33 28.22 34.87
N THR A 5 1.03 28.24 34.57
CA THR A 5 0.31 27.39 33.65
C THR A 5 0.48 27.92 32.23
N SER A 6 1.46 27.41 31.48
CA SER A 6 1.52 27.60 30.02
C SER A 6 2.37 26.53 29.33
N ASN A 7 1.80 25.35 29.09
CA ASN A 7 1.86 24.76 27.75
C ASN A 7 0.84 23.63 27.59
N ILE A 8 -0.31 24.07 27.08
CA ILE A 8 -1.43 23.28 26.58
C ILE A 8 -0.92 22.37 25.45
N PRO A 9 -1.43 21.13 25.30
CA PRO A 9 -1.01 20.21 24.25
C PRO A 9 -1.51 20.71 22.89
N VAL A 10 -0.58 21.17 22.05
CA VAL A 10 -0.85 21.52 20.66
C VAL A 10 0.25 20.89 19.81
N ASN A 11 -0.15 20.11 18.81
CA ASN A 11 0.68 19.47 17.78
C ASN A 11 1.42 18.19 18.17
N GLY A 12 0.69 17.08 18.22
CA GLY A 12 1.08 15.85 17.51
C GLY A 12 2.53 15.39 17.62
N GLN A 13 3.11 15.39 18.82
CA GLN A 13 4.38 14.71 19.07
C GLN A 13 4.13 13.21 19.09
N ILE A 14 4.27 12.57 17.93
CA ILE A 14 4.57 11.14 17.85
C ILE A 14 5.97 10.99 18.44
N ALA A 15 6.08 10.13 19.46
CA ALA A 15 7.29 9.83 20.21
C ALA A 15 8.56 9.85 19.35
N ALA A 16 9.29 10.96 19.39
CA ALA A 16 10.66 11.03 18.92
C ALA A 16 11.56 10.37 19.97
N ASN A 17 12.52 9.58 19.49
CA ASN A 17 13.69 9.06 20.23
C ASN A 17 13.66 7.61 20.74
N VAL A 18 13.16 6.68 19.93
CA VAL A 18 13.61 5.27 19.99
C VAL A 18 14.06 4.75 18.61
N TYR A 19 13.37 5.15 17.53
CA TYR A 19 13.66 4.65 16.18
C TYR A 19 14.89 5.26 15.49
N LEU A 20 15.30 6.48 15.83
CA LEU A 20 16.43 7.15 15.17
C LEU A 20 17.80 6.58 15.58
N ALA A 21 17.93 6.12 16.84
CA ALA A 21 19.15 5.46 17.32
C ALA A 21 19.35 4.08 16.65
N ASP A 22 18.26 3.33 16.48
CA ASP A 22 18.23 2.03 15.80
C ASP A 22 18.59 2.16 14.31
N ILE A 23 18.16 3.24 13.63
CA ILE A 23 18.55 3.50 12.23
C ILE A 23 20.06 3.72 12.09
N GLY A 24 20.70 4.40 13.05
CA GLY A 24 22.15 4.60 13.08
C GLY A 24 22.90 3.27 13.20
N GLU A 25 22.51 2.43 14.16
CA GLU A 25 23.08 1.09 14.35
C GLU A 25 22.83 0.18 13.16
N ILE A 26 21.62 0.18 12.58
CA ILE A 26 21.29 -0.62 11.40
C ILE A 26 22.06 -0.13 10.16
N ASN A 27 22.26 1.18 10.01
CA ASN A 27 23.05 1.74 8.91
C ASN A 27 24.54 1.40 9.09
N GLU A 28 25.04 1.43 10.32
CA GLU A 28 26.38 0.91 10.63
C GLU A 28 26.50 -0.58 10.37
N GLU A 29 25.51 -1.40 10.74
CA GLU A 29 25.45 -2.82 10.40
C GLU A 29 25.44 -3.02 8.89
N PHE A 30 24.72 -2.20 8.14
CA PHE A 30 24.69 -2.26 6.69
C PHE A 30 26.05 -1.89 6.07
N ILE A 31 26.70 -0.83 6.56
CA ILE A 31 28.05 -0.42 6.13
C ILE A 31 29.07 -1.51 6.51
N LYS A 32 29.04 -2.03 7.75
CA LYS A 32 29.90 -3.14 8.21
C LYS A 32 29.67 -4.40 7.38
N SER A 33 28.41 -4.69 7.03
CA SER A 33 28.05 -5.81 6.17
C SER A 33 28.60 -5.60 4.76
N LYS A 34 28.56 -4.37 4.20
CA LYS A 34 29.13 -4.01 2.88
C LYS A 34 30.59 -4.44 2.76
N THR A 35 31.36 -4.25 3.83
CA THR A 35 32.80 -4.58 3.93
C THR A 35 33.06 -6.08 4.16
N LYS A 36 32.18 -6.80 4.87
CA LYS A 36 32.27 -8.28 5.01
C LYS A 36 31.73 -9.00 3.77
N LYS A 37 32.25 -10.21 3.49
CA LYS A 37 31.77 -11.10 2.40
C LYS A 37 30.39 -11.73 2.68
N ASP A 38 29.71 -11.37 3.77
CA ASP A 38 28.40 -11.95 4.15
C ASP A 38 27.24 -11.38 3.31
N LEU A 39 26.98 -12.03 2.18
CA LEU A 39 25.91 -11.66 1.24
C LEU A 39 24.50 -11.80 1.84
N LYS A 40 24.27 -12.79 2.73
CA LYS A 40 22.98 -13.01 3.38
C LYS A 40 22.65 -11.92 4.42
N GLY A 41 23.65 -11.50 5.21
CA GLY A 41 23.51 -10.41 6.17
C GLY A 41 23.19 -9.08 5.49
N LYS A 42 23.84 -8.80 4.34
CA LYS A 42 23.56 -7.60 3.52
C LYS A 42 22.10 -7.50 3.11
N ALA A 43 21.51 -8.59 2.62
CA ALA A 43 20.12 -8.61 2.17
C ALA A 43 19.14 -8.34 3.32
N ALA A 44 19.34 -9.01 4.46
CA ALA A 44 18.50 -8.82 5.64
C ALA A 44 18.62 -7.38 6.20
N ALA A 45 19.83 -6.82 6.26
CA ALA A 45 20.05 -5.45 6.71
C ALA A 45 19.38 -4.42 5.77
N ALA A 46 19.52 -4.60 4.45
CA ALA A 46 18.86 -3.73 3.47
C ALA A 46 17.33 -3.71 3.63
N ILE A 47 16.73 -4.88 3.88
CA ILE A 47 15.28 -5.00 4.10
C ILE A 47 14.85 -4.31 5.41
N LYS A 48 15.65 -4.42 6.47
CA LYS A 48 15.38 -3.72 7.75
C LYS A 48 15.43 -2.20 7.57
N ILE A 49 16.45 -1.68 6.87
CA ILE A 49 16.54 -0.26 6.53
C ILE A 49 15.31 0.18 5.75
N LEU A 50 14.95 -0.57 4.70
CA LEU A 50 13.78 -0.22 3.89
C LEU A 50 12.50 -0.21 4.72
N ARG A 51 12.34 -1.16 5.64
CA ARG A 51 11.22 -1.17 6.59
C ARG A 51 11.19 0.08 7.47
N SER A 52 12.33 0.55 7.98
CA SER A 52 12.38 1.77 8.78
C SER A 52 11.93 3.01 8.01
N PHE A 53 12.33 3.16 6.74
CA PHE A 53 11.88 4.28 5.91
C PHE A 53 10.36 4.28 5.71
N ILE A 54 9.77 3.11 5.49
CA ILE A 54 8.31 2.96 5.35
C ILE A 54 7.57 3.25 6.65
N ILE A 55 8.13 2.88 7.81
CA ILE A 55 7.54 3.21 9.11
C ILE A 55 7.55 4.73 9.33
N SER A 56 8.64 5.39 8.95
CA SER A 56 8.80 6.84 9.02
C SER A 56 8.05 7.61 7.91
N ASN A 57 7.34 6.92 7.01
CA ASN A 57 6.66 7.47 5.83
C ASN A 57 7.57 8.27 4.86
N ASP A 58 8.89 8.05 4.90
CA ASP A 58 9.85 8.71 4.00
C ASP A 58 10.08 7.86 2.74
N TYR A 59 9.20 8.02 1.77
CA TYR A 59 9.26 7.29 0.50
C TYR A 59 10.33 7.80 -0.45
N GLU A 60 10.77 9.06 -0.32
CA GLU A 60 11.80 9.63 -1.20
C GLU A 60 13.18 9.09 -0.83
N ALA A 61 13.51 9.03 0.47
CA ALA A 61 14.74 8.38 0.94
C ALA A 61 14.76 6.89 0.57
N ALA A 62 13.62 6.21 0.68
CA ALA A 62 13.49 4.79 0.32
C ALA A 62 13.83 4.53 -1.16
N GLU A 63 13.38 5.38 -2.07
CA GLU A 63 13.67 5.24 -3.51
C GLU A 63 15.15 5.50 -3.83
N ARG A 64 15.75 6.54 -3.23
CA ARG A 64 17.18 6.82 -3.37
C ARG A 64 18.00 5.62 -2.90
N PHE A 65 17.59 5.02 -1.77
CA PHE A 65 18.20 3.81 -1.25
C PHE A 65 18.08 2.64 -2.23
N VAL A 66 16.88 2.35 -2.73
CA VAL A 66 16.62 1.27 -3.71
C VAL A 66 17.44 1.47 -4.99
N SER A 67 17.59 2.70 -5.47
CA SER A 67 18.38 3.01 -6.67
C SER A 67 19.87 2.74 -6.46
N SER A 68 20.36 2.91 -5.22
CA SER A 68 21.77 2.72 -4.85
C SER A 68 22.11 1.27 -4.47
N VAL A 69 21.15 0.51 -3.97
CA VAL A 69 21.37 -0.83 -3.42
C VAL A 69 20.73 -1.89 -4.31
N LYS A 70 21.57 -2.75 -4.89
CA LYS A 70 21.13 -3.98 -5.56
C LYS A 70 21.26 -5.16 -4.58
N LEU A 71 20.18 -5.91 -4.41
CA LEU A 71 20.24 -7.15 -3.66
C LEU A 71 21.14 -8.18 -4.38
N PRO A 72 21.98 -8.91 -3.63
CA PRO A 72 22.77 -9.99 -4.22
C PRO A 72 21.87 -11.13 -4.70
N GLU A 73 22.19 -11.72 -5.85
CA GLU A 73 21.42 -12.83 -6.43
C GLU A 73 21.39 -14.09 -5.55
N SER A 74 22.35 -14.23 -4.63
CA SER A 74 22.43 -15.30 -3.65
C SER A 74 21.47 -15.16 -2.45
N ALA A 75 20.66 -14.09 -2.40
CA ALA A 75 19.69 -13.87 -1.33
C ALA A 75 18.55 -14.91 -1.37
N THR A 76 17.99 -15.20 -0.19
CA THR A 76 16.92 -16.18 -0.04
C THR A 76 15.66 -15.73 -0.79
N ASN A 77 14.87 -16.67 -1.32
CA ASN A 77 13.57 -16.36 -1.93
C ASN A 77 12.65 -15.55 -0.99
N ASN A 78 12.71 -15.83 0.32
CA ASN A 78 11.97 -15.08 1.34
C ASN A 78 12.42 -13.62 1.46
N ASP A 79 13.72 -13.34 1.28
CA ASP A 79 14.27 -11.99 1.33
C ASP A 79 13.87 -11.22 0.07
N TRP A 80 13.93 -11.89 -1.09
CA TRP A 80 13.38 -11.34 -2.33
C TRP A 80 11.89 -11.04 -2.24
N ALA A 81 11.07 -11.92 -1.64
CA ALA A 81 9.64 -11.69 -1.48
C ALA A 81 9.36 -10.40 -0.68
N ARG A 82 10.09 -10.19 0.43
CA ARG A 82 9.97 -8.97 1.25
C ARG A 82 10.45 -7.73 0.51
N TRP A 83 11.56 -7.84 -0.21
CA TRP A 83 12.09 -6.74 -1.00
C TRP A 83 11.09 -6.26 -2.06
N PHE A 84 10.53 -7.19 -2.85
CA PHE A 84 9.53 -6.85 -3.86
C PHE A 84 8.24 -6.28 -3.24
N TYR A 85 7.85 -6.73 -2.04
CA TYR A 85 6.74 -6.11 -1.32
C TYR A 85 7.03 -4.64 -1.01
N TYR A 86 8.20 -4.31 -0.46
CA TYR A 86 8.55 -2.92 -0.16
C TYR A 86 8.73 -2.06 -1.42
N LEU A 87 9.27 -2.62 -2.50
CA LEU A 87 9.30 -1.93 -3.81
C LEU A 87 7.88 -1.60 -4.30
N GLY A 88 6.96 -2.57 -4.19
CA GLY A 88 5.56 -2.36 -4.54
C GLY A 88 4.91 -1.26 -3.70
N LEU A 89 5.20 -1.19 -2.40
CA LEU A 89 4.70 -0.13 -1.52
C LEU A 89 5.20 1.25 -1.92
N ILE A 90 6.50 1.39 -2.20
CA ILE A 90 7.11 2.67 -2.62
C ILE A 90 6.45 3.15 -3.92
N GLU A 91 6.35 2.28 -4.92
CA GLU A 91 5.71 2.60 -6.20
C GLU A 91 4.22 2.94 -6.03
N ALA A 92 3.49 2.21 -5.18
CA ALA A 92 2.07 2.46 -4.95
C ALA A 92 1.80 3.77 -4.19
N MET A 93 2.66 4.13 -3.23
CA MET A 93 2.50 5.36 -2.45
C MET A 93 2.95 6.60 -3.22
N LYS A 94 4.13 6.53 -3.86
CA LYS A 94 4.70 7.61 -4.66
C LYS A 94 3.91 7.86 -5.95
N GLY A 95 3.49 6.78 -6.61
CA GLY A 95 2.83 6.85 -7.90
C GLY A 95 1.46 7.52 -7.82
N ILE A 96 1.28 8.62 -8.56
CA ILE A 96 -0.04 9.14 -8.97
C ILE A 96 -0.38 8.61 -10.37
N ASN A 97 0.64 8.27 -11.16
CA ASN A 97 0.49 7.83 -12.53
C ASN A 97 0.10 6.34 -12.62
N LEU A 98 -0.71 6.03 -13.63
CA LEU A 98 -1.17 4.67 -13.92
C LEU A 98 -0.02 3.67 -14.12
N ASN A 99 1.09 4.11 -14.69
CA ASN A 99 2.24 3.24 -14.97
C ASN A 99 2.92 2.77 -13.69
N ASN A 100 3.02 3.62 -12.66
CA ASN A 100 3.57 3.24 -11.36
C ASN A 100 2.69 2.18 -10.69
N TYR A 101 1.36 2.30 -10.77
CA TYR A 101 0.45 1.27 -10.25
C TYR A 101 0.62 -0.07 -10.98
N LYS A 102 0.78 -0.06 -12.31
CA LYS A 102 1.06 -1.29 -13.08
C LYS A 102 2.38 -1.95 -12.66
N THR A 103 3.42 -1.15 -12.40
CA THR A 103 4.70 -1.64 -11.91
C THR A 103 4.58 -2.19 -10.49
N ALA A 104 3.87 -1.49 -9.60
CA ALA A 104 3.59 -1.95 -8.24
C ALA A 104 2.86 -3.30 -8.23
N LYS A 105 1.83 -3.46 -9.08
CA LYS A 105 1.11 -4.73 -9.26
C LYS A 105 2.07 -5.87 -9.61
N LYS A 106 2.95 -5.66 -10.60
CA LYS A 106 3.96 -6.66 -11.00
C LYS A 106 4.88 -7.03 -9.84
N TYR A 107 5.32 -6.07 -9.03
CA TYR A 107 6.15 -6.35 -7.86
C TYR A 107 5.40 -7.17 -6.81
N PHE A 108 4.14 -6.85 -6.53
CA PHE A 108 3.32 -7.66 -5.62
C PHE A 108 3.07 -9.08 -6.15
N GLU A 109 2.90 -9.25 -7.47
CA GLU A 109 2.75 -10.57 -8.09
C GLU A 109 4.02 -11.42 -7.92
N ILE A 110 5.19 -10.80 -8.13
CA ILE A 110 6.48 -11.45 -7.92
C ILE A 110 6.67 -11.79 -6.43
N ALA A 111 6.29 -10.90 -5.52
CA ALA A 111 6.36 -11.11 -4.08
C ALA A 111 5.50 -12.30 -3.63
N LEU A 112 4.26 -12.40 -4.12
CA LEU A 112 3.37 -13.54 -3.83
C LEU A 112 3.92 -14.86 -4.40
N ARG A 113 4.49 -14.84 -5.60
CA ARG A 113 5.08 -16.04 -6.21
C ARG A 113 6.32 -16.54 -5.46
N LYS A 114 7.10 -15.63 -4.88
CA LYS A 114 8.32 -15.95 -4.10
C LYS A 114 8.03 -16.27 -2.63
N ALA A 115 6.84 -15.95 -2.14
CA ALA A 115 6.42 -16.31 -0.79
C ALA A 115 6.31 -17.84 -0.65
N PRO A 116 6.58 -18.41 0.54
CA PRO A 116 6.48 -19.84 0.75
C PRO A 116 5.04 -20.34 0.53
N THR A 117 4.90 -21.48 -0.15
CA THR A 117 3.58 -22.06 -0.47
C THR A 117 2.81 -22.41 0.80
N ASN A 118 3.48 -23.08 1.75
CA ASN A 118 2.90 -23.44 3.04
C ASN A 118 3.32 -22.41 4.10
N GLY A 119 2.33 -21.79 4.77
CA GLY A 119 2.55 -20.78 5.80
C GLY A 119 2.63 -19.34 5.28
N ALA A 120 3.18 -18.46 6.12
CA ALA A 120 3.27 -17.01 5.91
C ALA A 120 1.92 -16.33 5.57
N ILE A 121 0.84 -16.78 6.19
CA ILE A 121 -0.53 -16.31 5.92
C ILE A 121 -0.63 -14.80 6.14
N GLY A 122 -0.04 -14.26 7.22
CA GLY A 122 -0.06 -12.81 7.49
C GLY A 122 0.64 -11.97 6.41
N PHE A 123 1.77 -12.45 5.87
CA PHE A 123 2.45 -11.76 4.77
C PHE A 123 1.60 -11.78 3.50
N LYS A 124 1.00 -12.93 3.17
CA LYS A 124 0.10 -13.06 2.01
C LYS A 124 -1.14 -12.20 2.16
N GLN A 125 -1.74 -12.14 3.35
CA GLN A 125 -2.86 -11.26 3.66
C GLN A 125 -2.49 -9.81 3.35
N GLU A 126 -1.37 -9.35 3.91
CA GLU A 126 -0.92 -7.97 3.74
C GLU A 126 -0.64 -7.63 2.28
N VAL A 127 0.12 -8.46 1.56
CA VAL A 127 0.38 -8.24 0.13
C VAL A 127 -0.92 -8.23 -0.68
N ASN A 128 -1.89 -9.09 -0.36
CA ASN A 128 -3.18 -9.12 -1.06
C ASN A 128 -4.05 -7.89 -0.80
N LYS A 129 -4.00 -7.28 0.41
CA LYS A 129 -4.69 -6.00 0.67
C LYS A 129 -4.18 -4.93 -0.30
N TRP A 130 -2.86 -4.77 -0.39
CA TRP A 130 -2.22 -3.81 -1.28
C TRP A 130 -2.47 -4.14 -2.76
N MET A 131 -2.39 -5.42 -3.12
CA MET A 131 -2.70 -5.88 -4.48
C MET A 131 -4.10 -5.47 -4.92
N VAL A 132 -5.12 -5.73 -4.10
CA VAL A 132 -6.51 -5.37 -4.41
C VAL A 132 -6.64 -3.86 -4.62
N LEU A 133 -6.09 -3.03 -3.72
CA LEU A 133 -6.14 -1.57 -3.86
C LEU A 133 -5.49 -1.09 -5.15
N VAL A 134 -4.30 -1.60 -5.47
CA VAL A 134 -3.58 -1.23 -6.69
C VAL A 134 -4.33 -1.67 -7.94
N MET A 135 -4.93 -2.86 -7.95
CA MET A 135 -5.77 -3.31 -9.08
C MET A 135 -6.97 -2.37 -9.29
N LEU A 136 -7.65 -1.96 -8.21
CA LEU A 136 -8.78 -1.02 -8.28
C LEU A 136 -8.35 0.36 -8.80
N LEU A 137 -7.15 0.82 -8.46
CA LEU A 137 -6.58 2.07 -8.99
C LEU A 137 -6.23 1.99 -10.47
N ILE A 138 -5.82 0.81 -10.96
CA ILE A 138 -5.58 0.57 -12.40
C ILE A 138 -6.91 0.51 -13.17
N GLY A 139 -8.01 0.19 -12.49
CA GLY A 139 -9.32 -0.07 -13.10
C GLY A 139 -9.53 -1.54 -13.48
N GLU A 140 -8.73 -2.45 -12.91
CA GLU A 140 -8.91 -3.90 -13.05
C GLU A 140 -9.65 -4.45 -11.83
N ILE A 141 -10.57 -5.40 -12.07
CA ILE A 141 -11.35 -6.02 -11.00
C ILE A 141 -10.60 -7.28 -10.52
N PRO A 142 -10.31 -7.41 -9.21
CA PRO A 142 -9.66 -8.60 -8.66
C PRO A 142 -10.55 -9.85 -8.76
N GLU A 143 -9.91 -11.02 -8.78
CA GLU A 143 -10.60 -12.30 -8.92
C GLU A 143 -11.43 -12.63 -7.66
N ARG A 144 -12.66 -13.13 -7.86
CA ARG A 144 -13.58 -13.46 -6.76
C ARG A 144 -13.08 -14.63 -5.90
N SER A 145 -12.21 -15.50 -6.41
CA SER A 145 -11.63 -16.61 -5.64
C SER A 145 -10.77 -16.10 -4.47
N LEU A 146 -10.08 -14.97 -4.65
CA LEU A 146 -9.22 -14.36 -3.64
C LEU A 146 -9.97 -14.05 -2.33
N PHE A 147 -11.18 -13.52 -2.44
CA PHE A 147 -12.01 -13.15 -1.30
C PHE A 147 -12.71 -14.34 -0.62
N ARG A 148 -12.77 -15.50 -1.28
CA ARG A 148 -13.48 -16.70 -0.79
C ARG A 148 -12.57 -17.63 0.03
N ALA A 149 -11.26 -17.42 -0.02
CA ALA A 149 -10.33 -18.21 0.75
C ALA A 149 -10.53 -17.94 2.24
N LYS A 150 -10.77 -19.00 3.03
CA LYS A 150 -11.04 -18.91 4.48
C LYS A 150 -9.96 -18.15 5.25
N GLU A 151 -8.71 -18.22 4.78
CA GLU A 151 -7.56 -17.54 5.37
C GLU A 151 -7.61 -16.02 5.20
N PHE A 152 -8.29 -15.52 4.16
CA PHE A 152 -8.28 -14.11 3.80
C PHE A 152 -9.63 -13.42 3.96
N GLU A 153 -10.72 -14.19 4.07
CA GLU A 153 -12.10 -13.69 4.09
C GLU A 153 -12.33 -12.57 5.11
N LYS A 154 -11.93 -12.76 6.37
CA LYS A 154 -12.12 -11.77 7.44
C LYS A 154 -11.33 -10.48 7.17
N VAL A 155 -10.07 -10.63 6.74
CA VAL A 155 -9.14 -9.51 6.58
C VAL A 155 -9.40 -8.72 5.29
N LEU A 156 -9.90 -9.39 4.25
CA LEU A 156 -10.22 -8.78 2.95
C LEU A 156 -11.66 -8.27 2.85
N LEU A 157 -12.50 -8.45 3.88
CA LEU A 157 -13.89 -8.02 3.86
C LEU A 157 -14.07 -6.53 3.48
N PRO A 158 -13.30 -5.57 4.03
CA PRO A 158 -13.44 -4.15 3.69
C PRO A 158 -13.05 -3.88 2.23
N TYR A 159 -11.98 -4.53 1.77
CA TYR A 159 -11.48 -4.44 0.40
C TYR A 159 -12.43 -5.10 -0.62
N MET A 160 -13.15 -6.14 -0.21
CA MET A 160 -14.20 -6.76 -1.01
C MET A 160 -15.40 -5.81 -1.18
N ARG A 161 -15.84 -5.15 -0.10
CA ARG A 161 -16.90 -4.13 -0.16
C ARG A 161 -16.50 -2.97 -1.06
N LEU A 162 -15.25 -2.51 -0.93
CA LEU A 162 -14.67 -1.49 -1.80
C LEU A 162 -14.64 -1.92 -3.27
N THR A 163 -14.24 -3.17 -3.55
CA THR A 163 -14.27 -3.73 -4.91
C THR A 163 -15.68 -3.73 -5.49
N LYS A 164 -16.69 -4.06 -4.67
CA LYS A 164 -18.09 -4.10 -5.11
C LYS A 164 -18.59 -2.72 -5.54
N VAL A 165 -18.33 -1.67 -4.74
CA VAL A 165 -18.76 -0.30 -5.06
C VAL A 165 -18.03 0.25 -6.29
N VAL A 166 -16.72 -0.02 -6.40
CA VAL A 166 -15.93 0.38 -7.59
C VAL A 166 -16.46 -0.29 -8.84
N LYS A 167 -16.76 -1.59 -8.79
CA LYS A 167 -17.32 -2.34 -9.92
C LYS A 167 -18.67 -1.79 -10.39
N LEU A 168 -19.52 -1.35 -9.45
CA LEU A 168 -20.82 -0.78 -9.77
C LEU A 168 -20.73 0.69 -10.22
N GLY A 169 -19.64 1.39 -9.91
CA GLY A 169 -19.52 2.82 -10.13
C GLY A 169 -20.38 3.65 -9.16
N ASP A 170 -20.65 3.13 -7.97
CA ASP A 170 -21.50 3.78 -6.97
C ASP A 170 -20.68 4.71 -6.06
N VAL A 171 -20.81 6.03 -6.30
CA VAL A 171 -20.06 7.08 -5.58
C VAL A 171 -20.55 7.23 -4.14
N GLU A 172 -21.86 7.11 -3.90
CA GLU A 172 -22.45 7.21 -2.56
C GLU A 172 -22.12 5.97 -1.73
N GLY A 173 -22.22 4.79 -2.33
CA GLY A 173 -21.80 3.53 -1.71
C GLY A 173 -20.33 3.54 -1.31
N TYR A 174 -19.46 4.15 -2.13
CA TYR A 174 -18.05 4.34 -1.76
C TYR A 174 -17.87 5.20 -0.51
N LYS A 175 -18.61 6.31 -0.38
CA LYS A 175 -18.53 7.17 0.82
C LYS A 175 -18.93 6.41 2.08
N LYS A 176 -20.04 5.66 2.02
CA LYS A 176 -20.52 4.83 3.14
C LYS A 176 -19.50 3.77 3.56
N VAL A 177 -18.92 3.04 2.60
CA VAL A 177 -17.89 2.02 2.88
C VAL A 177 -16.63 2.64 3.48
N LYS A 178 -16.24 3.84 3.02
CA LYS A 178 -15.09 4.55 3.58
C LYS A 178 -15.33 4.94 5.04
N GLU A 179 -16.51 5.44 5.36
CA GLU A 179 -16.91 5.83 6.73
C GLU A 179 -17.05 4.61 7.66
N GLU A 180 -17.65 3.52 7.16
CA GLU A 180 -17.85 2.28 7.93
C GLU A 180 -16.52 1.64 8.36
N PHE A 181 -15.53 1.61 7.46
CA PHE A 181 -14.25 0.94 7.68
C PHE A 181 -13.06 1.90 7.87
N ASP A 182 -13.32 3.13 8.31
CA ASP A 182 -12.31 4.19 8.47
C ASP A 182 -11.16 3.77 9.43
N ILE A 183 -11.53 3.12 10.53
CA ILE A 183 -10.60 2.62 11.57
C ILE A 183 -9.66 1.57 10.97
N GLU A 184 -10.21 0.60 10.24
CA GLU A 184 -9.46 -0.52 9.67
C GLU A 184 -8.52 -0.05 8.55
N PHE A 185 -8.95 0.88 7.71
CA PHE A 185 -8.09 1.47 6.68
C PHE A 185 -6.95 2.31 7.26
N THR A 186 -7.20 2.96 8.40
CA THR A 186 -6.20 3.74 9.15
C THR A 186 -5.18 2.82 9.80
N GLU A 187 -5.63 1.75 10.47
CA GLU A 187 -4.74 0.74 11.06
C GLU A 187 -3.84 0.09 10.00
N HIS A 188 -4.39 -0.23 8.83
CA HIS A 188 -3.64 -0.78 7.71
C HIS A 188 -2.74 0.23 6.98
N LYS A 189 -2.77 1.52 7.34
CA LYS A 189 -2.06 2.60 6.62
C LYS A 189 -2.40 2.68 5.12
N THR A 190 -3.63 2.30 4.76
CA THR A 190 -4.10 2.25 3.35
C THR A 190 -5.01 3.42 2.97
N MET A 191 -5.34 4.30 3.92
CA MET A 191 -6.27 5.42 3.74
C MET A 191 -5.91 6.33 2.56
N THR A 192 -4.61 6.57 2.33
CA THR A 192 -4.13 7.39 1.20
C THR A 192 -4.55 6.82 -0.15
N LEU A 193 -4.42 5.51 -0.35
CA LEU A 193 -4.85 4.83 -1.58
C LEU A 193 -6.36 4.76 -1.68
N VAL A 194 -7.06 4.50 -0.58
CA VAL A 194 -8.52 4.48 -0.54
C VAL A 194 -9.08 5.83 -0.99
N GLY A 195 -8.51 6.96 -0.54
CA GLY A 195 -8.90 8.29 -1.01
C GLY A 195 -8.71 8.49 -2.53
N ARG A 196 -7.64 7.95 -3.10
CA ARG A 196 -7.37 8.01 -4.55
C ARG A 196 -8.36 7.17 -5.38
N ILE A 197 -8.93 6.11 -4.80
CA ILE A 197 -9.91 5.24 -5.47
C ILE A 197 -11.20 5.99 -5.85
N HIS A 198 -11.55 7.08 -5.16
CA HIS A 198 -12.74 7.87 -5.50
C HIS A 198 -12.78 8.29 -6.98
N GLN A 199 -11.65 8.75 -7.52
CA GLN A 199 -11.54 9.10 -8.95
C GLN A 199 -11.66 7.88 -9.87
N SER A 200 -11.24 6.70 -9.40
CA SER A 200 -11.41 5.44 -10.12
C SER A 200 -12.88 5.00 -10.18
N VAL A 201 -13.64 5.19 -9.08
CA VAL A 201 -15.09 4.92 -9.03
C VAL A 201 -15.82 5.80 -10.04
N ILE A 202 -15.57 7.10 -10.03
CA ILE A 202 -16.19 8.06 -10.97
C ILE A 202 -15.86 7.69 -12.41
N ARG A 203 -14.61 7.36 -12.71
CA ARG A 203 -14.19 6.93 -14.05
C ARG A 203 -14.92 5.67 -14.51
N THR A 204 -15.12 4.72 -13.59
CA THR A 204 -15.85 3.47 -13.87
C THR A 204 -17.33 3.75 -14.13
N ALA A 205 -17.94 4.63 -13.34
CA ALA A 205 -19.33 5.06 -13.52
C ALA A 205 -19.55 5.77 -14.87
N ILE A 206 -18.66 6.71 -15.23
CA ILE A 206 -18.69 7.38 -16.53
C ILE A 206 -18.54 6.36 -17.67
N ARG A 207 -17.62 5.39 -17.53
CA ARG A 207 -17.45 4.32 -18.53
C ARG A 207 -18.72 3.48 -18.68
N GLN A 208 -19.41 3.17 -17.59
CA GLN A 208 -20.66 2.40 -17.62
C GLN A 208 -21.78 3.18 -18.31
N ILE A 209 -21.89 4.49 -18.05
CA ILE A 209 -22.85 5.38 -18.74
C ILE A 209 -22.53 5.43 -20.23
N ALA A 210 -21.26 5.63 -20.60
CA ALA A 210 -20.82 5.69 -21.99
C ALA A 210 -21.05 4.39 -22.76
N LEU A 211 -21.02 3.23 -22.10
CA LEU A 211 -21.36 1.93 -22.70
C LEU A 211 -22.88 1.75 -22.89
N THR A 212 -23.69 2.37 -22.03
CA THR A 212 -25.15 2.20 -22.03
C THR A 212 -25.83 3.16 -23.00
N TYR A 213 -25.29 4.38 -23.15
CA TYR A 213 -25.90 5.46 -23.92
C TYR A 213 -25.01 5.86 -25.10
N SER A 214 -25.60 5.95 -26.29
CA SER A 214 -24.91 6.48 -27.47
C SER A 214 -24.72 8.01 -27.41
N ARG A 215 -25.69 8.72 -26.82
CA ARG A 215 -25.64 10.17 -26.54
C ARG A 215 -26.36 10.45 -25.23
N ILE A 216 -25.81 11.35 -24.42
CA ILE A 216 -26.39 11.76 -23.14
C ILE A 216 -25.99 13.22 -22.88
N PHE A 217 -26.89 14.01 -22.30
CA PHE A 217 -26.57 15.37 -21.85
C PHE A 217 -25.73 15.33 -20.56
N ILE A 218 -24.86 16.32 -20.38
CA ILE A 218 -23.99 16.40 -19.19
C ILE A 218 -24.82 16.56 -17.90
N SER A 219 -25.95 17.26 -17.96
CA SER A 219 -26.91 17.41 -16.84
C SER A 219 -27.44 16.05 -16.34
N ASP A 220 -27.80 15.17 -17.28
CA ASP A 220 -28.36 13.86 -16.97
C ASP A 220 -27.26 12.92 -16.45
N MET A 221 -26.03 13.09 -16.94
CA MET A 221 -24.86 12.39 -16.44
C MET A 221 -24.53 12.79 -15.00
N ALA A 222 -24.53 14.08 -14.67
CA ALA A 222 -24.31 14.57 -13.30
C ALA A 222 -25.37 14.03 -12.33
N THR A 223 -26.65 14.09 -12.74
CA THR A 223 -27.77 13.54 -11.96
C THR A 223 -27.60 12.05 -11.68
N LYS A 224 -27.14 11.27 -12.66
CA LYS A 224 -26.86 9.83 -12.50
C LYS A 224 -25.63 9.53 -11.64
N LEU A 225 -24.62 10.39 -11.67
CA LEU A 225 -23.40 10.23 -10.86
C LEU A 225 -23.59 10.73 -9.42
N GLN A 226 -24.71 11.41 -9.13
CA GLN A 226 -24.97 12.10 -7.86
C GLN A 226 -23.80 13.06 -7.48
N VAL A 227 -23.25 13.72 -8.50
CA VAL A 227 -22.16 14.71 -8.40
C VAL A 227 -22.68 16.08 -8.79
#